data_AF-A0A7C6TMC0-F1
#
_entry.id   AF-A0A7C6TMC0-F1
#
_cell.length_a   1.000
_cell.length_b   1.000
_cell.length_c   1.000
_cell.angle_alpha   90.00
_cell.angle_beta   90.00
_cell.angle_gamma   90.00
#
_symmetry.space_group_name_H-M   'P 1'
#
loop_
_entity.id
_entity.type
_entity.pdbx_description
1 polymer ?
#
loop_
_entity_poly.entity_id
_entity_poly.type
_entity_poly.pdbx_seq_one_letter_code
_entity_poly.pdbx_strand_id
1 'polypeptide(L)'
;GSFDPEILPIGDVTADEGPRADSTQEKLGKLRPIHGPDGLITAGNSSSLNDGAAVVVLVSEDYANKHGLNPRARVVAGANAGVSPEIMGVGPIPATRKVLERTGWGVGELEAVELNEAFASQSLACMGELGLDPETVNTFGGAIALGHPLGCSGTRITLTLLNRLEQADAKRGLATMCVGVGQGSALLLERV
;
A
#
# COMPACT_ATOMS: atom_id res chain seq x y z
N GLY A 1 5.71 -17.90 0.98
CA GLY A 1 6.29 -17.68 -0.35
C GLY A 1 6.60 -16.21 -0.54
N SER A 2 5.69 -15.46 -1.17
CA SER A 2 5.95 -14.08 -1.58
C SER A 2 6.35 -13.12 -0.45
N PHE A 3 5.88 -13.38 0.79
CA PHE A 3 6.19 -12.59 1.99
C PHE A 3 7.39 -13.10 2.80
N ASP A 4 7.97 -14.25 2.45
CA ASP A 4 9.08 -14.84 3.19
C ASP A 4 10.33 -13.90 3.26
N PRO A 5 10.62 -13.08 2.23
CA PRO A 5 11.73 -12.12 2.28
C PRO A 5 11.49 -10.91 3.20
N GLU A 6 10.25 -10.63 3.63
CA GLU A 6 9.90 -9.42 4.39
C GLU A 6 9.45 -9.66 5.83
N ILE A 7 9.04 -10.89 6.16
CA ILE A 7 8.60 -11.25 7.51
C ILE A 7 9.78 -11.73 8.33
N LEU A 8 10.04 -11.05 9.45
CA LEU A 8 10.94 -11.53 10.51
C LEU A 8 10.10 -12.23 11.59
N PRO A 9 10.36 -13.52 11.91
CA PRO A 9 9.67 -14.22 12.99
C PRO A 9 9.81 -13.54 14.35
N ILE A 10 8.69 -13.41 15.07
CA ILE A 10 8.66 -12.90 16.46
C ILE A 10 8.01 -13.95 17.36
N GLY A 11 8.83 -14.67 18.13
CA GLY A 11 8.38 -15.84 18.89
C GLY A 11 7.82 -16.89 17.94
N ASP A 12 6.57 -17.31 18.17
CA ASP A 12 5.85 -18.28 17.33
C ASP A 12 5.09 -17.64 16.16
N VAL A 13 5.13 -16.30 16.02
CA VAL A 13 4.45 -15.58 14.93
C VAL A 13 5.39 -15.48 13.74
N THR A 14 5.07 -16.22 12.67
CA THR A 14 5.92 -16.34 11.46
C THR A 14 5.22 -15.97 10.15
N ALA A 15 3.94 -15.61 10.21
CA ALA A 15 3.12 -15.29 9.04
C ALA A 15 1.97 -14.35 9.43
N ASP A 16 1.41 -13.64 8.46
CA ASP A 16 0.20 -12.84 8.66
C ASP A 16 -1.00 -13.74 9.03
N GLU A 17 -1.69 -13.41 10.10
CA GLU A 17 -2.89 -14.13 10.56
C GLU A 17 -4.19 -13.70 9.86
N GLY A 18 -4.17 -12.52 9.22
CA GLY A 18 -5.34 -11.88 8.62
C GLY A 18 -5.93 -12.56 7.38
N PRO A 19 -5.11 -13.08 6.43
CA PRO A 19 -5.62 -13.69 5.21
C PRO A 19 -6.60 -14.85 5.45
N ARG A 20 -7.85 -14.66 5.02
CA ARG A 20 -8.94 -15.65 5.14
C ARG A 20 -9.08 -16.46 3.86
N ALA A 21 -8.37 -17.58 3.77
CA ALA A 21 -8.34 -18.44 2.57
C ALA A 21 -9.72 -19.03 2.18
N ASP A 22 -10.67 -19.07 3.12
CA ASP A 22 -12.02 -19.59 2.91
C ASP A 22 -13.04 -18.49 2.50
N SER A 23 -12.58 -17.28 2.21
CA SER A 23 -13.41 -16.16 1.77
C SER A 23 -14.10 -16.46 0.44
N THR A 24 -15.39 -16.17 0.34
CA THR A 24 -16.17 -16.30 -0.90
C THR A 24 -17.05 -15.09 -1.10
N GLN A 25 -17.40 -14.78 -2.35
CA GLN A 25 -18.34 -13.70 -2.67
C GLN A 25 -19.68 -13.89 -1.94
N GLU A 26 -20.17 -15.13 -1.83
CA GLU A 26 -21.40 -15.45 -1.11
C GLU A 26 -21.30 -15.11 0.39
N LYS A 27 -20.19 -15.49 1.05
CA LYS A 27 -19.97 -15.16 2.47
C LYS A 27 -19.89 -13.65 2.67
N LEU A 28 -19.14 -12.95 1.81
CA LEU A 28 -18.97 -11.50 1.87
C LEU A 28 -20.30 -10.76 1.63
N GLY A 29 -21.13 -11.22 0.69
CA GLY A 29 -22.43 -10.62 0.37
C GLY A 29 -23.48 -10.77 1.47
N LYS A 30 -23.28 -11.67 2.44
CA LYS A 30 -24.18 -11.86 3.59
C LYS A 30 -23.80 -11.01 4.81
N LEU A 31 -22.67 -10.29 4.76
CA LEU A 31 -22.21 -9.49 5.89
C LEU A 31 -23.10 -8.26 6.08
N ARG A 32 -23.44 -7.97 7.35
CA ARG A 32 -24.20 -6.78 7.71
C ARG A 32 -23.34 -5.52 7.54
N PRO A 33 -23.85 -4.46 6.94
CA PRO A 33 -23.13 -3.19 6.89
C PRO A 33 -23.00 -2.53 8.26
N ILE A 34 -21.92 -1.77 8.44
CA ILE A 34 -21.54 -1.15 9.72
C ILE A 34 -22.31 0.17 9.96
N HIS A 35 -22.79 0.83 8.89
CA HIS A 35 -23.49 2.12 8.95
C HIS A 35 -25.01 2.01 8.71
N GLY A 36 -25.60 0.86 9.05
CA GLY A 36 -27.03 0.60 8.92
C GLY A 36 -27.41 -0.21 7.66
N PRO A 37 -28.70 -0.57 7.49
CA PRO A 37 -29.14 -1.51 6.47
C PRO A 37 -28.80 -1.13 5.02
N ASP A 38 -28.76 0.17 4.72
CA ASP A 38 -28.46 0.70 3.38
C ASP A 38 -26.96 0.98 3.16
N GLY A 39 -26.11 0.65 4.15
CA GLY A 39 -24.67 0.86 4.08
C GLY A 39 -23.98 -0.12 3.12
N LEU A 40 -22.82 0.29 2.59
CA LEU A 40 -22.00 -0.55 1.71
C LEU A 40 -20.76 -1.13 2.41
N ILE A 41 -20.38 -0.56 3.55
CA ILE A 41 -19.15 -0.94 4.27
C ILE A 41 -19.46 -2.05 5.26
N THR A 42 -18.71 -3.16 5.17
CA THR A 42 -18.80 -4.35 6.01
C THR A 42 -17.41 -4.70 6.55
N ALA A 43 -17.35 -5.60 7.54
CA ALA A 43 -16.08 -6.13 8.03
C ALA A 43 -15.30 -6.94 6.96
N GLY A 44 -15.96 -7.36 5.88
CA GLY A 44 -15.33 -8.13 4.80
C GLY A 44 -14.69 -7.25 3.71
N ASN A 45 -15.04 -5.96 3.64
CA ASN A 45 -14.52 -5.01 2.66
C ASN A 45 -13.80 -3.81 3.30
N SER A 46 -13.40 -3.97 4.56
CA SER A 46 -12.61 -3.03 5.34
C SER A 46 -11.39 -3.75 5.90
N SER A 47 -10.28 -3.03 6.11
CA SER A 47 -9.15 -3.61 6.83
C SER A 47 -9.49 -3.85 8.30
N SER A 48 -8.90 -4.88 8.89
CA SER A 48 -8.99 -5.13 10.34
C SER A 48 -8.13 -4.15 11.15
N LEU A 49 -8.34 -4.15 12.47
CA LEU A 49 -7.38 -3.62 13.43
C LEU A 49 -6.28 -4.67 13.63
N ASN A 50 -5.03 -4.24 13.63
CA ASN A 50 -3.88 -5.14 13.68
C ASN A 50 -2.72 -4.50 14.44
N ASP A 51 -1.84 -5.37 14.92
CA ASP A 51 -0.58 -5.01 15.54
C ASP A 51 0.57 -5.40 14.60
N GLY A 52 1.62 -4.58 14.56
CA GLY A 52 2.79 -4.86 13.74
C GLY A 52 3.77 -3.71 13.69
N ALA A 53 5.01 -4.02 13.33
CA ALA A 53 6.07 -3.05 13.11
C ALA A 53 6.80 -3.38 11.79
N ALA A 54 7.24 -2.33 11.10
CA ALA A 54 8.01 -2.43 9.87
C ALA A 54 9.15 -1.42 9.93
N VAL A 55 10.32 -1.81 9.43
CA VAL A 55 11.53 -1.00 9.49
C VAL A 55 12.21 -0.99 8.14
N VAL A 56 12.71 0.17 7.73
CA VAL A 56 13.58 0.35 6.56
C VAL A 56 14.84 1.10 6.99
N VAL A 57 15.96 0.78 6.36
CA VAL A 57 17.21 1.54 6.51
C VAL A 57 17.35 2.46 5.31
N LEU A 58 17.38 3.77 5.56
CA LEU A 58 17.60 4.79 4.54
C LEU A 58 18.99 5.40 4.71
N VAL A 59 19.75 5.44 3.62
CA VAL A 59 21.09 6.05 3.55
C VAL A 59 21.21 6.88 2.29
N SER A 60 22.16 7.81 2.25
CA SER A 60 22.52 8.47 0.99
C SER A 60 23.25 7.50 0.07
N GLU A 61 23.19 7.76 -1.24
CA GLU A 61 23.95 7.02 -2.25
C GLU A 61 25.46 7.05 -1.95
N ASP A 62 26.00 8.24 -1.60
CA ASP A 62 27.41 8.38 -1.20
C ASP A 62 27.78 7.50 -0.02
N TYR A 63 26.90 7.39 0.99
CA TYR A 63 27.14 6.53 2.14
C TYR A 63 27.10 5.05 1.74
N ALA A 64 26.13 4.65 0.92
CA ALA A 64 26.05 3.29 0.40
C ALA A 64 27.32 2.91 -0.37
N ASN A 65 27.76 3.76 -1.29
CA ASN A 65 28.97 3.57 -2.09
C ASN A 65 30.23 3.51 -1.23
N LYS A 66 30.39 4.44 -0.29
CA LYS A 66 31.55 4.49 0.61
C LYS A 66 31.66 3.25 1.50
N HIS A 67 30.53 2.68 1.90
CA HIS A 67 30.47 1.54 2.82
C HIS A 67 30.18 0.20 2.13
N GLY A 68 30.14 0.14 0.80
CA GLY A 68 29.90 -1.09 0.05
C GLY A 68 28.54 -1.72 0.33
N LEU A 69 27.51 -0.91 0.61
CA LEU A 69 26.14 -1.38 0.79
C LEU A 69 25.47 -1.61 -0.56
N ASN A 70 24.64 -2.64 -0.65
CA ASN A 70 23.81 -2.92 -1.83
C ASN A 70 22.39 -2.39 -1.59
N PRO A 71 22.06 -1.16 -1.99
CA PRO A 71 20.69 -0.67 -1.90
C PRO A 71 19.75 -1.54 -2.73
N ARG A 72 18.50 -1.68 -2.29
CA ARG A 72 17.44 -2.42 -3.00
C ARG A 72 16.62 -1.54 -3.94
N ALA A 73 16.45 -0.28 -3.55
CA ALA A 73 15.79 0.74 -4.36
C ALA A 73 16.24 2.14 -3.96
N ARG A 74 15.96 3.09 -4.85
CA ARG A 74 16.10 4.53 -4.65
C ARG A 74 14.73 5.14 -4.35
N VAL A 75 14.66 5.99 -3.32
CA VAL A 75 13.50 6.86 -3.11
C VAL A 75 13.56 7.99 -4.12
N VAL A 76 12.61 8.02 -5.07
CA VAL A 76 12.60 9.01 -6.16
C VAL A 76 12.03 10.33 -5.68
N ALA A 77 10.83 10.28 -5.10
CA ALA A 77 10.15 11.42 -4.53
C ALA A 77 9.01 10.95 -3.61
N GLY A 78 8.67 11.78 -2.63
CA GLY A 78 7.43 11.68 -1.89
C GLY A 78 6.60 12.95 -2.02
N ALA A 79 5.27 12.83 -1.93
CA ALA A 79 4.37 13.97 -1.86
C ALA A 79 3.19 13.69 -0.93
N ASN A 80 2.74 14.76 -0.27
CA ASN A 80 1.52 14.77 0.53
C ASN A 80 0.54 15.79 -0.05
N ALA A 81 -0.75 15.52 0.12
CA ALA A 81 -1.84 16.41 -0.27
C ALA A 81 -2.98 16.34 0.76
N GLY A 82 -3.69 17.47 0.93
CA GLY A 82 -4.89 17.55 1.77
C GLY A 82 -6.16 17.36 0.95
N VAL A 83 -7.20 16.83 1.58
CA VAL A 83 -8.57 16.70 1.06
C VAL A 83 -9.55 17.03 2.18
N SER A 84 -10.85 17.15 1.88
CA SER A 84 -11.85 17.29 2.94
C SER A 84 -11.83 16.06 3.86
N PRO A 85 -11.89 16.23 5.20
CA PRO A 85 -11.90 15.12 6.15
C PRO A 85 -13.01 14.10 5.90
N GLU A 86 -14.17 14.57 5.40
CA GLU A 86 -15.34 13.72 5.10
C GLU A 86 -15.09 12.71 3.98
N ILE A 87 -14.10 12.99 3.13
CA ILE A 87 -13.72 12.14 1.99
C ILE A 87 -12.24 11.74 2.08
N MET A 88 -11.68 11.66 3.29
CA MET A 88 -10.25 11.38 3.50
C MET A 88 -9.70 10.17 2.73
N GLY A 89 -10.56 9.18 2.44
CA GLY A 89 -10.24 8.03 1.59
C GLY A 89 -9.68 8.38 0.21
N VAL A 90 -10.04 9.52 -0.39
CA VAL A 90 -9.53 9.94 -1.71
C VAL A 90 -8.18 10.64 -1.67
N GLY A 91 -7.57 10.79 -0.49
CA GLY A 91 -6.25 11.40 -0.31
C GLY A 91 -5.14 10.89 -1.26
N PRO A 92 -5.07 9.58 -1.60
CA PRO A 92 -4.09 9.06 -2.56
C PRO A 92 -4.13 9.75 -3.91
N ILE A 93 -5.30 10.20 -4.39
CA ILE A 93 -5.46 10.77 -5.72
C ILE A 93 -4.60 12.04 -5.90
N PRO A 94 -4.79 13.12 -5.12
CA PRO A 94 -3.96 14.32 -5.27
C PRO A 94 -2.51 14.09 -4.83
N ALA A 95 -2.23 13.18 -3.88
CA ALA A 95 -0.86 12.87 -3.48
C ALA A 95 -0.07 12.20 -4.62
N THR A 96 -0.68 11.20 -5.27
CA THR A 96 -0.09 10.49 -6.40
C THR A 96 0.07 11.40 -7.62
N ARG A 97 -0.97 12.17 -8.01
CA ARG A 97 -0.87 13.14 -9.12
C ARG A 97 0.29 14.12 -8.90
N LYS A 98 0.42 14.65 -7.67
CA LYS A 98 1.48 15.59 -7.29
C LYS A 98 2.88 14.99 -7.35
N VAL A 99 3.07 13.73 -6.90
CA VAL A 99 4.40 13.10 -6.94
C VAL A 99 4.80 12.73 -8.38
N LEU A 100 3.85 12.25 -9.18
CA LEU A 100 4.06 11.92 -10.60
C LEU A 100 4.40 13.17 -11.42
N GLU A 101 3.66 14.27 -11.23
CA GLU A 101 3.96 15.55 -11.87
C GLU A 101 5.36 16.05 -11.51
N ARG A 102 5.75 15.95 -10.23
CA ARG A 102 7.07 16.36 -9.75
C ARG A 102 8.21 15.59 -10.41
N THR A 103 8.02 14.30 -10.70
CA THR A 103 9.05 13.45 -11.30
C THR A 103 8.96 13.35 -12.81
N GLY A 104 7.87 13.86 -13.41
CA GLY A 104 7.56 13.68 -14.82
C GLY A 104 7.18 12.25 -15.20
N TRP A 105 6.84 11.40 -14.23
CA TRP A 105 6.40 10.02 -14.48
C TRP A 105 4.92 10.00 -14.87
N GLY A 106 4.57 9.17 -15.85
CA GLY A 106 3.21 8.81 -16.18
C GLY A 106 2.72 7.63 -15.33
N VAL A 107 1.40 7.55 -15.13
CA VAL A 107 0.76 6.41 -14.45
C VAL A 107 1.09 5.09 -15.14
N GLY A 108 1.13 5.05 -16.47
CA GLY A 108 1.46 3.85 -17.24
C GLY A 108 2.93 3.42 -17.17
N GLU A 109 3.80 4.19 -16.50
CA GLU A 109 5.18 3.79 -16.22
C GLU A 109 5.32 3.11 -14.85
N LEU A 110 4.23 3.00 -14.07
CA LEU A 110 4.22 2.29 -12.80
C LEU A 110 4.01 0.79 -13.07
N GLU A 111 4.98 -0.03 -12.68
CA GLU A 111 4.96 -1.47 -12.91
C GLU A 111 4.47 -2.25 -11.67
N ALA A 112 4.51 -1.63 -10.49
CA ALA A 112 3.90 -2.13 -9.28
C ALA A 112 3.34 -0.99 -8.41
N VAL A 113 2.13 -1.17 -7.89
CA VAL A 113 1.48 -0.19 -7.03
C VAL A 113 1.01 -0.85 -5.75
N GLU A 114 1.39 -0.30 -4.62
CA GLU A 114 0.85 -0.61 -3.30
C GLU A 114 -0.07 0.53 -2.84
N LEU A 115 -1.37 0.34 -3.00
CA LEU A 115 -2.42 1.27 -2.55
C LEU A 115 -3.03 0.72 -1.27
N ASN A 116 -2.86 1.41 -0.14
CA ASN A 116 -3.41 0.94 1.13
C ASN A 116 -4.94 0.79 1.08
N GLU A 117 -5.44 -0.36 1.53
CA GLU A 117 -6.86 -0.73 1.46
C GLU A 117 -7.57 -0.55 2.81
N ALA A 118 -7.65 0.69 3.30
CA ALA A 118 -8.42 0.95 4.52
C ALA A 118 -9.89 0.49 4.37
N PHE A 119 -10.46 0.81 3.20
CA PHE A 119 -11.78 0.35 2.75
C PHE A 119 -11.73 0.04 1.26
N ALA A 120 -12.50 -0.94 0.79
CA ALA A 120 -12.59 -1.27 -0.64
C ALA A 120 -13.13 -0.09 -1.45
N SER A 121 -14.09 0.66 -0.90
CA SER A 121 -14.70 1.82 -1.57
C SER A 121 -13.68 2.89 -1.96
N GLN A 122 -12.78 3.26 -1.05
CA GLN A 122 -11.75 4.25 -1.33
C GLN A 122 -10.67 3.70 -2.26
N SER A 123 -10.32 2.41 -2.16
CA SER A 123 -9.34 1.80 -3.05
C SER A 123 -9.84 1.85 -4.49
N LEU A 124 -11.09 1.43 -4.73
CA LEU A 124 -11.71 1.44 -6.05
C LEU A 124 -11.84 2.87 -6.61
N ALA A 125 -12.23 3.83 -5.77
CA ALA A 125 -12.29 5.24 -6.18
C ALA A 125 -10.91 5.77 -6.60
N CYS A 126 -9.87 5.48 -5.81
CA CYS A 126 -8.50 5.91 -6.13
C CYS A 126 -7.98 5.26 -7.41
N MET A 127 -8.20 3.95 -7.59
CA MET A 127 -7.80 3.24 -8.81
C MET A 127 -8.46 3.82 -10.05
N GLY A 128 -9.78 4.07 -10.00
CA GLY A 128 -10.53 4.63 -11.12
C GLY A 128 -10.07 6.05 -11.49
N GLU A 129 -9.92 6.93 -10.49
CA GLU A 129 -9.52 8.33 -10.71
C GLU A 129 -8.06 8.52 -11.15
N LEU A 130 -7.19 7.61 -10.73
CA LEU A 130 -5.78 7.62 -11.14
C LEU A 130 -5.55 6.83 -12.44
N GLY A 131 -6.50 6.00 -12.87
CA GLY A 131 -6.33 5.12 -14.02
C GLY A 131 -5.26 4.04 -13.75
N LEU A 132 -5.20 3.51 -12.53
CA LEU A 132 -4.28 2.45 -12.17
C LEU A 132 -4.70 1.13 -12.81
N ASP A 133 -3.73 0.36 -13.33
CA ASP A 133 -3.96 -0.98 -13.83
C ASP A 133 -4.21 -1.95 -12.65
N PRO A 134 -5.40 -2.57 -12.55
CA PRO A 134 -5.70 -3.54 -11.49
C PRO A 134 -4.69 -4.69 -11.39
N GLU A 135 -4.07 -5.09 -12.51
CA GLU A 135 -3.08 -6.18 -12.53
C GLU A 135 -1.73 -5.76 -11.92
N THR A 136 -1.52 -4.47 -11.66
CA THR A 136 -0.32 -3.94 -11.00
C THR A 136 -0.57 -3.49 -9.57
N VAL A 137 -1.83 -3.37 -9.14
CA VAL A 137 -2.20 -2.90 -7.80
C VAL A 137 -2.32 -4.08 -6.84
N ASN A 138 -1.60 -4.03 -5.72
CA ASN A 138 -1.69 -4.97 -4.59
C ASN A 138 -1.71 -6.46 -5.01
N THR A 139 -0.85 -6.89 -5.94
CA THR A 139 -0.90 -8.25 -6.49
C THR A 139 -0.61 -9.36 -5.47
N PHE A 140 -0.04 -9.03 -4.31
CA PHE A 140 0.15 -9.96 -3.18
C PHE A 140 -1.01 -9.90 -2.16
N GLY A 141 -2.05 -9.12 -2.45
CA GLY A 141 -3.10 -8.74 -1.50
C GLY A 141 -2.77 -7.44 -0.77
N GLY A 142 -3.79 -6.75 -0.25
CA GLY A 142 -3.65 -5.50 0.49
C GLY A 142 -4.21 -5.59 1.91
N ALA A 143 -4.44 -4.42 2.51
CA ALA A 143 -4.78 -4.29 3.92
C ALA A 143 -6.14 -4.91 4.31
N ILE A 144 -7.05 -5.18 3.37
CA ILE A 144 -8.29 -5.93 3.67
C ILE A 144 -7.98 -7.37 4.10
N ALA A 145 -6.92 -7.97 3.54
CA ALA A 145 -6.46 -9.30 3.90
C ALA A 145 -5.32 -9.26 4.94
N LEU A 146 -4.32 -8.42 4.71
CA LEU A 146 -3.07 -8.37 5.51
C LEU A 146 -3.22 -7.54 6.79
N GLY A 147 -4.24 -6.68 6.87
CA GLY A 147 -4.47 -5.82 8.02
C GLY A 147 -3.83 -4.43 7.95
N HIS A 148 -4.18 -3.59 8.92
CA HIS A 148 -3.84 -2.16 8.94
C HIS A 148 -3.33 -1.69 10.31
N PRO A 149 -2.10 -2.07 10.71
CA PRO A 149 -1.45 -1.49 11.88
C PRO A 149 -1.09 -0.03 11.57
N LEU A 150 -1.87 0.92 12.09
CA LEU A 150 -1.94 2.31 11.60
C LEU A 150 -0.57 2.97 11.37
N GLY A 151 0.27 3.03 12.42
CA GLY A 151 1.59 3.67 12.34
C GLY A 151 2.63 2.87 11.54
N CYS A 152 2.40 1.59 11.30
CA CYS A 152 3.29 0.69 10.57
C CYS A 152 2.97 0.65 9.06
N SER A 153 1.71 0.89 8.70
CA SER A 153 1.18 0.56 7.37
C SER A 153 1.91 1.22 6.22
N GLY A 154 2.34 2.48 6.36
CA GLY A 154 3.11 3.18 5.32
C GLY A 154 4.45 2.49 5.02
N THR A 155 5.18 2.07 6.06
CA THR A 155 6.44 1.32 5.89
C THR A 155 6.17 -0.10 5.41
N ARG A 156 5.11 -0.75 5.89
CA ARG A 156 4.73 -2.10 5.46
C ARG A 156 4.42 -2.14 3.97
N ILE A 157 3.55 -1.27 3.44
CA ILE A 157 3.29 -1.20 1.98
C ILE A 157 4.55 -0.87 1.17
N THR A 158 5.46 -0.08 1.73
CA THR A 158 6.72 0.26 1.05
C THR A 158 7.65 -0.95 0.96
N LEU A 159 7.74 -1.77 2.01
CA LEU A 159 8.48 -3.03 2.00
C LEU A 159 7.86 -4.04 1.03
N THR A 160 6.54 -4.22 1.08
CA THR A 160 5.83 -5.12 0.15
C THR A 160 6.05 -4.69 -1.30
N LEU A 161 5.98 -3.38 -1.59
CA LEU A 161 6.29 -2.83 -2.92
C LEU A 161 7.71 -3.19 -3.36
N LEU A 162 8.69 -3.02 -2.49
CA LEU A 162 10.09 -3.32 -2.79
C LEU A 162 10.29 -4.79 -3.16
N ASN A 163 9.68 -5.70 -2.41
CA ASN A 163 9.74 -7.14 -2.70
C ASN A 163 9.01 -7.49 -4.00
N ARG A 164 7.88 -6.83 -4.28
CA ARG A 164 7.14 -7.01 -5.55
C ARG A 164 7.97 -6.55 -6.74
N LEU A 165 8.65 -5.42 -6.65
CA LEU A 165 9.55 -4.94 -7.71
C LEU A 165 10.69 -5.92 -7.99
N GLU A 166 11.31 -6.47 -6.94
CA GLU A 166 12.37 -7.47 -7.09
C GLU A 166 11.85 -8.81 -7.66
N GLN A 167 10.75 -9.32 -7.14
CA GLN A 167 10.19 -10.61 -7.58
C GLN A 167 9.64 -10.56 -9.02
N ALA A 168 9.19 -9.39 -9.48
CA ALA A 168 8.69 -9.19 -10.84
C ALA A 168 9.75 -8.66 -11.82
N ASP A 169 11.00 -8.45 -11.38
CA ASP A 169 12.05 -7.74 -12.12
C ASP A 169 11.59 -6.34 -12.64
N ALA A 170 10.60 -5.75 -11.98
CA ALA A 170 10.01 -4.45 -12.30
C ALA A 170 10.88 -3.31 -11.75
N LYS A 171 10.84 -2.14 -12.38
CA LYS A 171 11.72 -1.03 -12.04
C LYS A 171 11.03 0.06 -11.23
N ARG A 172 9.84 0.50 -11.63
CA ARG A 172 9.18 1.68 -11.05
C ARG A 172 7.94 1.33 -10.25
N GLY A 173 7.90 1.81 -9.01
CA GLY A 173 6.81 1.52 -8.09
C GLY A 173 6.23 2.75 -7.39
N LEU A 174 4.97 2.63 -6.97
CA LEU A 174 4.25 3.61 -6.18
C LEU A 174 3.69 2.97 -4.91
N ALA A 175 4.00 3.54 -3.74
CA ALA A 175 3.29 3.25 -2.49
C ALA A 175 2.43 4.47 -2.13
N THR A 176 1.13 4.29 -1.87
CA THR A 176 0.23 5.41 -1.58
C THR A 176 -0.87 5.02 -0.59
N MET A 177 -1.29 5.97 0.25
CA MET A 177 -2.29 5.73 1.29
C MET A 177 -3.10 6.98 1.64
N CYS A 178 -4.35 6.76 2.03
CA CYS A 178 -5.16 7.77 2.69
C CYS A 178 -4.69 7.94 4.14
N VAL A 179 -4.96 9.12 4.70
CA VAL A 179 -4.61 9.48 6.07
C VAL A 179 -5.81 10.17 6.69
N GLY A 180 -6.16 9.73 7.90
CA GLY A 180 -7.28 10.27 8.68
C GLY A 180 -7.18 11.79 8.81
N VAL A 181 -8.33 12.44 9.01
CA VAL A 181 -8.43 13.92 9.09
C VAL A 181 -8.19 14.63 7.74
N GLY A 182 -8.12 13.90 6.62
CA GLY A 182 -8.20 14.49 5.28
C GLY A 182 -6.85 14.74 4.63
N GLN A 183 -6.01 13.71 4.54
CA GLN A 183 -4.74 13.78 3.81
C GLN A 183 -4.49 12.50 3.00
N GLY A 184 -3.52 12.56 2.10
CA GLY A 184 -2.92 11.40 1.47
C GLY A 184 -1.43 11.57 1.29
N SER A 185 -0.73 10.44 1.19
CA SER A 185 0.72 10.35 1.01
C SER A 185 1.04 9.39 -0.13
N ALA A 186 2.02 9.76 -0.95
CA ALA A 186 2.52 8.95 -2.05
C ALA A 186 4.05 8.95 -2.05
N LEU A 187 4.66 7.80 -2.32
CA LEU A 187 6.09 7.57 -2.39
C LEU A 187 6.42 6.80 -3.68
N LEU A 188 7.33 7.34 -4.48
CA LEU A 188 7.85 6.66 -5.68
C LEU A 188 9.18 5.98 -5.37
N LEU A 189 9.29 4.71 -5.75
CA LEU A 189 10.52 3.92 -5.67
C LEU A 189 11.00 3.54 -7.07
N GLU A 190 12.31 3.47 -7.23
CA GLU A 190 12.95 2.89 -8.40
C GLU A 190 13.94 1.80 -7.95
N ARG A 191 13.75 0.56 -8.40
CA ARG A 191 14.68 -0.55 -8.12
C ARG A 191 16.04 -0.28 -8.77
N VAL A 192 17.11 -0.63 -8.08
CA VAL A 192 18.51 -0.48 -8.52
C VAL A 192 19.14 -1.80 -8.93
#